data_AF-A0A8J2AK58-F1
#
_entry.id   AF-A0A8J2AK58-F1
#
_cell.length_a   1.000
_cell.length_b   1.000
_cell.length_c   1.000
_cell.angle_alpha   90.00
_cell.angle_beta   90.00
_cell.angle_gamma   90.00
#
_symmetry.space_group_name_H-M   'P 1'
#
loop_
_entity.id
_entity.type
_entity.pdbx_description
1 polymer ?
#
loop_
_entity_poly.entity_id
_entity_poly.type
_entity_poly.pdbx_seq_one_letter_code
_entity_poly.pdbx_strand_id
1 'polypeptide(L)'
;MGNNGSSSGAPAFGLELRAGVESNLYPWRDMIDYVFQSSKDASEKRLLSREAQLQILEAIDPLVKDLTEGTNVEICDKLGIEGSFQPPTDWCVALLDQIPSLGQARYDIVPRFIEEESFWCRYVNQIFFLIQDEMRIKHGVTFEDDETINIPTALE
;
A
#
# COMPACT_ATOMS: atom_id res chain seq x y z
N MET A 1 -0.74 -34.22 35.96
CA MET A 1 0.13 -33.27 35.21
C MET A 1 -0.52 -33.11 33.85
N GLY A 2 -1.35 -32.08 33.71
CA GLY A 2 -2.22 -31.85 32.56
C GLY A 2 -1.54 -30.97 31.53
N ASN A 3 -1.65 -31.40 30.28
CA ASN A 3 -1.14 -30.76 29.07
C ASN A 3 -1.99 -29.53 28.68
N ASN A 4 -1.41 -28.73 27.77
CA ASN A 4 -2.05 -27.85 26.79
C ASN A 4 -2.25 -26.37 27.13
N GLY A 5 -1.76 -25.55 26.20
CA GLY A 5 -2.14 -24.15 26.07
C GLY A 5 -1.23 -23.36 25.14
N SER A 6 -0.85 -23.91 23.99
CA SER A 6 -0.33 -23.11 22.87
C SER A 6 -1.45 -22.16 22.42
N SER A 7 -1.44 -20.93 22.91
CA SER A 7 -2.23 -19.85 22.31
C SER A 7 -1.49 -19.39 21.05
N SER A 8 -1.83 -20.06 19.96
CA SER A 8 -1.66 -19.55 18.60
C SER A 8 -2.43 -18.23 18.51
N GLY A 9 -1.71 -17.11 18.61
CA GLY A 9 -2.25 -15.80 18.23
C GLY A 9 -2.57 -15.84 16.74
N ALA A 10 -3.83 -15.64 16.39
CA ALA A 10 -4.26 -15.45 15.02
C ALA A 10 -3.55 -14.21 14.43
N PRO A 11 -3.19 -14.21 13.13
CA PRO A 11 -2.54 -13.06 12.51
C PRO A 11 -3.54 -11.90 12.40
N ALA A 12 -3.08 -10.71 12.77
CA ALA A 12 -3.85 -9.49 12.74
C ALA A 12 -3.76 -8.86 11.35
N PHE A 13 -4.41 -9.49 10.35
CA PHE A 13 -4.67 -8.84 9.07
C PHE A 13 -6.14 -8.99 8.70
N GLY A 14 -6.89 -7.90 8.87
CA GLY A 14 -8.33 -7.81 8.73
C GLY A 14 -8.79 -7.32 7.35
N LEU A 15 -8.12 -7.77 6.28
CA LEU A 15 -8.75 -7.96 4.97
C LEU A 15 -9.24 -9.40 4.99
N GLU A 16 -10.47 -9.72 4.58
CA GLU A 16 -10.99 -11.09 4.63
C GLU A 16 -10.15 -12.05 3.76
N LEU A 17 -9.05 -12.56 4.33
CA LEU A 17 -8.13 -13.55 3.79
C LEU A 17 -8.85 -14.89 3.72
N ARG A 18 -9.79 -15.03 2.78
CA ARG A 18 -10.30 -16.35 2.40
C ARG A 18 -9.17 -17.15 1.76
N ALA A 19 -9.00 -18.37 2.26
CA ALA A 19 -7.87 -19.27 2.06
C ALA A 19 -7.34 -19.35 0.60
N GLY A 20 -6.07 -18.98 0.42
CA GLY A 20 -5.32 -18.97 -0.84
C GLY A 20 -3.99 -18.20 -0.71
N VAL A 21 -3.15 -18.61 0.25
CA VAL A 21 -2.23 -17.77 1.05
C VAL A 21 -1.06 -17.09 0.31
N GLU A 22 -0.87 -17.28 -1.01
CA GLU A 22 0.19 -16.56 -1.77
C GLU A 22 -0.33 -15.67 -2.90
N SER A 23 -1.52 -15.92 -3.45
CA SER A 23 -2.16 -15.05 -4.45
C SER A 23 -2.86 -13.84 -3.83
N ASN A 24 -3.10 -13.85 -2.51
CA ASN A 24 -3.83 -12.80 -1.78
C ASN A 24 -2.98 -11.59 -1.37
N LEU A 25 -1.67 -11.57 -1.64
CA LEU A 25 -0.79 -10.45 -1.30
C LEU A 25 -0.45 -9.57 -2.51
N TYR A 26 -0.93 -9.94 -3.70
CA TYR A 26 -0.86 -9.07 -4.87
C TYR A 26 -1.98 -8.03 -4.80
N PRO A 27 -1.75 -6.72 -5.06
CA PRO A 27 -0.50 -6.11 -5.53
C PRO A 27 0.41 -5.60 -4.40
N TRP A 28 0.02 -5.80 -3.13
CA TRP A 28 0.70 -5.26 -1.96
C TRP A 28 2.19 -5.59 -1.85
N ARG A 29 2.58 -6.83 -2.12
CA ARG A 29 4.00 -7.21 -2.13
C ARG A 29 4.77 -6.42 -3.18
N ASP A 30 4.23 -6.34 -4.38
CA ASP A 30 4.89 -5.65 -5.50
C ASP A 30 5.02 -4.16 -5.19
N MET A 31 4.02 -3.55 -4.55
CA MET A 31 4.10 -2.18 -4.07
C MET A 31 5.18 -1.99 -3.00
N ILE A 32 5.29 -2.91 -2.04
CA ILE A 32 6.35 -2.87 -1.02
C ILE A 32 7.72 -3.02 -1.66
N ASP A 33 7.89 -3.99 -2.56
CA ASP A 33 9.15 -4.22 -3.24
C ASP A 33 9.52 -3.03 -4.13
N TYR A 34 8.53 -2.40 -4.77
CA TYR A 34 8.69 -1.19 -5.56
C TYR A 34 9.20 -0.01 -4.72
N VAL A 35 8.52 0.26 -3.60
CA VAL A 35 8.93 1.30 -2.66
C VAL A 35 10.31 0.99 -2.09
N PHE A 36 10.57 -0.24 -1.69
CA PHE A 36 11.87 -0.61 -1.15
C PHE A 36 12.99 -0.41 -2.18
N GLN A 37 12.76 -0.73 -3.46
CA GLN A 37 13.74 -0.54 -4.54
C GLN A 37 14.12 0.92 -4.78
N SER A 38 13.28 1.89 -4.40
CA SER A 38 13.64 3.32 -4.45
C SER A 38 14.39 3.82 -3.22
N SER A 39 14.63 2.96 -2.23
CA SER A 39 15.45 3.28 -1.04
C SER A 39 16.95 3.21 -1.33
N LYS A 40 17.75 3.91 -0.52
CA LYS A 40 19.21 3.83 -0.56
C LYS A 40 19.69 2.43 -0.17
N ASP A 41 18.97 1.78 0.74
CA ASP A 41 19.28 0.44 1.26
C ASP A 41 19.12 -0.68 0.21
N ALA A 42 18.29 -0.47 -0.84
CA ALA A 42 18.17 -1.42 -1.94
C ALA A 42 19.49 -1.58 -2.71
N SER A 43 20.31 -0.53 -2.79
CA SER A 43 21.63 -0.59 -3.43
C SER A 43 22.61 -1.51 -2.68
N GLU A 44 22.35 -1.77 -1.39
CA GLU A 44 23.11 -2.73 -0.58
C GLU A 44 22.64 -4.19 -0.73
N LYS A 45 21.71 -4.47 -1.66
CA LYS A 45 21.14 -5.81 -1.95
C LYS A 45 20.50 -6.50 -0.75
N ARG A 46 20.14 -5.77 0.30
CA ARG A 46 19.34 -6.32 1.39
C ARG A 46 17.91 -6.44 0.88
N LEU A 47 17.42 -7.66 0.69
CA LEU A 47 16.00 -7.86 0.44
C LEU A 47 15.24 -7.65 1.74
N LEU A 48 14.07 -7.02 1.66
CA LEU A 48 13.16 -6.97 2.80
C LEU A 48 12.68 -8.40 3.10
N SER A 49 12.75 -8.83 4.35
CA SER A 49 12.29 -10.17 4.71
C SER A 49 10.77 -10.28 4.57
N ARG A 50 10.25 -11.47 4.30
CA ARG A 50 8.79 -11.72 4.23
C ARG A 50 8.07 -11.27 5.50
N GLU A 51 8.69 -11.47 6.65
CA GLU A 51 8.18 -11.05 7.95
C GLU A 51 8.06 -9.51 8.04
N ALA A 52 9.08 -8.78 7.58
CA ALA A 52 9.03 -7.33 7.54
C ALA A 52 7.95 -6.82 6.57
N GLN A 53 7.78 -7.47 5.40
CA GLN A 53 6.71 -7.11 4.47
C GLN A 53 5.32 -7.23 5.13
N LEU A 54 5.07 -8.33 5.85
CA LEU A 54 3.81 -8.52 6.56
C LEU A 54 3.60 -7.49 7.67
N GLN A 55 4.62 -7.19 8.47
CA GLN A 55 4.54 -6.18 9.52
C GLN A 55 4.22 -4.78 8.98
N ILE A 56 4.78 -4.43 7.82
CA ILE A 56 4.45 -3.18 7.13
C ILE A 56 2.98 -3.19 6.71
N LEU A 57 2.53 -4.26 6.05
CA LEU A 57 1.13 -4.36 5.63
C LEU A 57 0.18 -4.22 6.82
N GLU A 58 0.40 -5.00 7.88
CA GLU A 58 -0.40 -4.96 9.11
C GLU A 58 -0.49 -3.56 9.71
N ALA A 59 0.58 -2.78 9.64
CA ALA A 59 0.60 -1.41 10.16
C ALA A 59 -0.17 -0.43 9.28
N ILE A 60 -0.08 -0.54 7.94
CA ILE A 60 -0.71 0.42 7.03
C ILE A 60 -2.17 0.09 6.73
N ASP A 61 -2.65 -1.14 6.92
CA ASP A 61 -4.05 -1.54 6.66
C ASP A 61 -5.12 -0.55 7.20
N PRO A 62 -5.09 -0.15 8.49
CA PRO A 62 -6.06 0.84 8.99
C PRO A 62 -5.94 2.21 8.30
N LEU A 63 -4.72 2.61 7.90
CA LEU A 63 -4.47 3.88 7.24
C LEU A 63 -4.95 3.87 5.78
N VAL A 64 -4.73 2.76 5.08
CA VAL A 64 -5.22 2.54 3.71
C VAL A 64 -6.76 2.54 3.68
N LYS A 65 -7.40 1.94 4.69
CA LYS A 65 -8.88 1.98 4.82
C LYS A 65 -9.37 3.41 5.00
N ASP A 66 -8.73 4.18 5.90
CA ASP A 66 -9.07 5.58 6.15
C ASP A 66 -8.99 6.45 4.88
N LEU A 67 -8.12 6.15 3.92
CA LEU A 67 -8.05 6.89 2.64
C LEU A 67 -9.38 6.90 1.87
N THR A 68 -10.23 5.89 2.08
CA THR A 68 -11.51 5.72 1.38
C THR A 68 -12.72 6.06 2.23
N GLU A 69 -12.50 6.50 3.47
CA GLU A 69 -13.55 6.86 4.43
C GLU A 69 -13.71 8.38 4.55
N GLY A 70 -14.96 8.85 4.55
CA GLY A 70 -15.32 10.26 4.71
C GLY A 70 -16.18 10.79 3.56
N THR A 71 -16.29 12.11 3.49
CA THR A 71 -16.93 12.82 2.37
C THR A 71 -16.00 12.86 1.15
N ASN A 72 -16.55 13.08 -0.04
CA ASN A 72 -15.75 13.14 -1.27
C ASN A 72 -14.64 14.20 -1.21
N VAL A 73 -14.87 15.32 -0.52
CA VAL A 73 -13.86 16.37 -0.34
C VAL A 73 -12.74 15.89 0.58
N GLU A 74 -13.07 15.30 1.73
CA GLU A 74 -12.08 14.74 2.66
C GLU A 74 -11.25 13.64 1.99
N ILE A 75 -11.88 12.78 1.19
CA ILE A 75 -11.15 11.76 0.43
C ILE A 75 -10.20 12.43 -0.56
N CYS A 76 -10.66 13.40 -1.37
CA CYS A 76 -9.78 14.11 -2.28
C CYS A 76 -8.59 14.80 -1.57
N ASP A 77 -8.82 15.36 -0.38
CA ASP A 77 -7.77 15.97 0.44
C ASP A 77 -6.77 14.93 0.95
N LYS A 78 -7.27 13.76 1.43
CA LYS A 78 -6.43 12.63 1.87
C LYS A 78 -5.58 12.02 0.75
N LEU A 79 -6.11 11.98 -0.48
CA LEU A 79 -5.37 11.50 -1.66
C LEU A 79 -4.24 12.44 -2.07
N GLY A 80 -4.29 13.71 -1.64
CA GLY A 80 -3.23 14.67 -1.86
C GLY A 80 -2.97 15.01 -3.33
N ILE A 81 -1.70 15.27 -3.64
CA ILE A 81 -1.24 15.65 -4.97
C ILE A 81 -0.91 14.44 -5.83
N GLU A 82 -1.05 14.62 -7.14
CA GLU A 82 -0.75 13.59 -8.12
C GLU A 82 0.76 13.31 -8.15
N GLY A 83 1.11 12.04 -7.96
CA GLY A 83 2.46 11.53 -8.17
C GLY A 83 2.74 11.25 -9.64
N SER A 84 4.01 10.99 -9.96
CA SER A 84 4.44 10.62 -11.32
C SER A 84 4.23 9.15 -11.67
N PHE A 85 3.92 8.31 -10.68
CA PHE A 85 3.71 6.88 -10.89
C PHE A 85 2.30 6.58 -11.37
N GLN A 86 2.22 6.03 -12.58
CA GLN A 86 1.01 5.43 -13.11
C GLN A 86 0.98 3.95 -12.71
N PRO A 87 0.06 3.52 -11.84
CA PRO A 87 -0.03 2.12 -11.45
C PRO A 87 -0.45 1.25 -12.63
N PRO A 88 0.13 0.04 -12.75
CA PRO A 88 -0.37 -0.98 -13.66
C PRO A 88 -1.88 -1.23 -13.49
N THR A 89 -2.62 -1.42 -14.59
CA THR A 89 -4.08 -1.58 -14.54
C THR A 89 -4.51 -2.80 -13.72
N ASP A 90 -3.72 -3.86 -13.72
CA ASP A 90 -3.93 -5.05 -12.92
C ASP A 90 -3.78 -4.80 -11.41
N TRP A 91 -2.95 -3.84 -10.98
CA TRP A 91 -2.93 -3.37 -9.59
C TRP A 91 -4.26 -2.72 -9.25
N CYS A 92 -4.75 -1.80 -10.08
CA CYS A 92 -6.01 -1.10 -9.85
C CYS A 92 -7.19 -2.09 -9.72
N VAL A 93 -7.25 -3.08 -10.60
CA VAL A 93 -8.28 -4.13 -10.56
C VAL A 93 -8.19 -4.95 -9.27
N ALA A 94 -6.99 -5.37 -8.87
CA ALA A 94 -6.80 -6.15 -7.65
C ALA A 94 -7.14 -5.36 -6.38
N LEU A 95 -6.82 -4.06 -6.34
CA LEU A 95 -7.18 -3.18 -5.22
C LEU A 95 -8.71 -3.02 -5.09
N LEU A 96 -9.44 -2.89 -6.22
CA LEU A 96 -10.90 -2.81 -6.19
C LEU A 96 -11.55 -4.09 -5.68
N ASP A 97 -10.99 -5.26 -6.00
CA ASP A 97 -11.50 -6.55 -5.53
C ASP A 97 -11.29 -6.72 -4.01
N GLN A 98 -10.16 -6.20 -3.49
CA GLN A 98 -9.76 -6.38 -2.10
C GLN A 98 -10.26 -5.31 -1.14
N ILE A 99 -10.58 -4.11 -1.64
CA ILE A 99 -11.03 -2.96 -0.84
C ILE A 99 -12.40 -2.52 -1.36
N PRO A 100 -13.51 -3.07 -0.83
CA PRO A 100 -14.84 -2.71 -1.30
C PRO A 100 -15.18 -1.21 -1.20
N SER A 101 -14.68 -0.52 -0.16
CA SER A 101 -14.89 0.93 0.01
C SER A 101 -14.20 1.75 -1.08
N LEU A 102 -13.10 1.26 -1.66
CA LEU A 102 -12.38 1.93 -2.74
C LEU A 102 -13.22 2.05 -4.01
N GLY A 103 -13.97 1.00 -4.34
CA GLY A 103 -14.86 1.01 -5.50
C GLY A 103 -15.95 2.08 -5.38
N GLN A 104 -16.51 2.25 -4.17
CA GLN A 104 -17.50 3.29 -3.91
C GLN A 104 -16.88 4.69 -3.95
N ALA A 105 -15.75 4.89 -3.26
CA ALA A 105 -15.03 6.17 -3.26
C ALA A 105 -14.68 6.61 -4.69
N ARG A 106 -14.16 5.68 -5.51
CA ARG A 106 -13.86 5.91 -6.93
C ARG A 106 -15.11 6.33 -7.70
N TYR A 107 -16.23 5.62 -7.55
CA TYR A 107 -17.47 5.94 -8.26
C TYR A 107 -18.01 7.34 -7.91
N ASP A 108 -17.88 7.75 -6.64
CA ASP A 108 -18.37 9.05 -6.17
C ASP A 108 -17.47 10.22 -6.57
N ILE A 109 -16.18 9.96 -6.78
CA ILE A 109 -15.14 10.94 -7.08
C ILE A 109 -14.89 11.07 -8.58
N VAL A 110 -14.91 9.97 -9.33
CA VAL A 110 -14.56 9.93 -10.76
C VAL A 110 -15.82 9.82 -11.63
N PRO A 111 -15.98 10.64 -12.70
CA PRO A 111 -15.13 11.74 -13.14
C PRO A 111 -15.51 13.09 -12.51
N ARG A 112 -16.36 13.09 -11.48
CA ARG A 112 -17.03 14.30 -10.99
C ARG A 112 -16.07 15.34 -10.38
N PHE A 113 -15.03 14.89 -9.70
CA PHE A 113 -14.06 15.71 -8.99
C PHE A 113 -12.68 15.65 -9.63
N ILE A 114 -12.24 14.46 -10.05
CA ILE A 114 -10.96 14.21 -10.71
C ILE A 114 -11.11 13.13 -11.78
N GLU A 115 -10.14 13.07 -12.70
CA GLU A 115 -10.07 12.04 -13.73
C GLU A 115 -9.63 10.69 -13.15
N GLU A 116 -9.96 9.61 -13.87
CA GLU A 116 -9.65 8.22 -13.47
C GLU A 116 -8.16 8.01 -13.23
N GLU A 117 -7.33 8.51 -14.16
CA GLU A 117 -5.88 8.41 -14.08
C GLU A 117 -5.34 9.12 -12.84
N SER A 118 -5.76 10.38 -12.63
CA SER A 118 -5.35 11.16 -11.46
C SER A 118 -5.82 10.54 -10.14
N PHE A 119 -6.99 9.89 -10.11
CA PHE A 119 -7.43 9.15 -8.93
C PHE A 119 -6.46 8.03 -8.58
N TRP A 120 -6.08 7.19 -9.56
CA TRP A 120 -5.17 6.08 -9.34
C TRP A 120 -3.75 6.52 -8.99
N CYS A 121 -3.23 7.53 -9.69
CA CYS A 121 -1.91 8.11 -9.40
C CYS A 121 -1.87 8.62 -7.96
N ARG A 122 -2.87 9.39 -7.52
CA ARG A 122 -2.93 9.92 -6.15
C ARG A 122 -3.11 8.83 -5.10
N TYR A 123 -4.01 7.87 -5.32
CA TYR A 123 -4.28 6.79 -4.37
C TYR A 123 -3.06 5.90 -4.13
N VAL A 124 -2.40 5.45 -5.20
CA VAL A 124 -1.24 4.59 -5.07
C VAL A 124 -0.03 5.36 -4.54
N ASN A 125 0.13 6.63 -4.91
CA ASN A 125 1.16 7.49 -4.33
C ASN A 125 0.98 7.66 -2.81
N GLN A 126 -0.26 7.80 -2.34
CA GLN A 126 -0.55 7.87 -0.91
C GLN A 126 -0.24 6.54 -0.19
N ILE A 127 -0.53 5.40 -0.81
CA ILE A 127 -0.10 4.08 -0.30
C ILE A 127 1.42 4.00 -0.20
N PHE A 128 2.15 4.48 -1.22
CA PHE A 128 3.61 4.48 -1.19
C PHE A 128 4.16 5.33 -0.04
N PHE A 129 3.59 6.51 0.23
CA PHE A 129 3.98 7.30 1.39
C PHE A 129 3.79 6.55 2.72
N LEU A 130 2.65 5.87 2.88
CA LEU A 130 2.38 5.06 4.07
C LEU A 130 3.41 3.92 4.23
N ILE A 131 3.74 3.22 3.14
CA ILE A 131 4.77 2.16 3.13
C ILE A 131 6.14 2.75 3.49
N GLN A 132 6.52 3.89 2.89
CA GLN A 132 7.81 4.54 3.15
C GLN A 132 7.94 4.97 4.61
N ASP A 133 6.91 5.60 5.17
CA ASP A 133 6.90 6.04 6.56
C ASP A 133 7.09 4.86 7.51
N GLU A 134 6.34 3.77 7.28
CA GLU A 134 6.45 2.56 8.08
C GLU A 134 7.83 1.88 7.96
N MET A 135 8.40 1.83 6.75
CA MET A 135 9.77 1.34 6.52
C MET A 135 10.83 2.18 7.26
N ARG A 136 10.68 3.50 7.28
CA ARG A 136 11.57 4.42 8.02
C ARG A 136 11.46 4.17 9.52
N ILE A 137 10.24 4.11 10.05
CA ILE A 137 9.96 4.01 11.49
C ILE A 137 10.41 2.66 12.05
N LYS A 138 10.01 1.53 11.43
CA LYS A 138 10.23 0.20 12.02
C LYS A 138 11.46 -0.51 11.52
N HIS A 139 11.91 -0.21 10.31
CA HIS A 139 13.00 -0.95 9.66
C HIS A 139 14.25 -0.10 9.41
N GLY A 140 14.21 1.20 9.73
CA GLY A 140 15.34 2.11 9.57
C GLY A 140 15.77 2.31 8.12
N VAL A 141 14.89 2.05 7.16
CA VAL A 141 15.16 2.21 5.73
C VAL A 141 15.24 3.70 5.39
N THR A 142 16.22 4.06 4.58
CA THR A 142 16.51 5.44 4.19
C THR A 142 16.16 5.70 2.73
N PHE A 143 15.53 6.83 2.47
CA PHE A 143 15.13 7.27 1.12
C PHE A 143 15.92 8.54 0.75
N GLU A 144 15.98 8.89 -0.54
CA GLU A 144 16.45 10.22 -0.96
C GLU A 144 15.44 11.29 -0.50
N ASP A 145 15.93 12.47 -0.13
CA ASP A 145 15.17 13.51 0.59
C ASP A 145 13.85 13.91 -0.11
N ASP A 146 12.87 14.30 0.71
CA ASP A 146 11.42 14.51 0.49
C ASP A 146 10.98 15.46 -0.66
N GLU A 147 11.86 15.98 -1.51
CA GLU A 147 11.46 17.03 -2.47
C GLU A 147 10.94 16.55 -3.82
N THR A 148 11.19 15.30 -4.21
CA THR A 148 10.51 14.69 -5.36
C THR A 148 10.65 13.19 -5.22
N ILE A 149 9.53 12.46 -5.24
CA ILE A 149 9.60 11.02 -5.42
C ILE A 149 10.14 10.80 -6.84
N ASN A 150 11.46 10.65 -6.95
CA ASN A 150 12.12 10.31 -8.20
C ASN A 150 12.00 8.79 -8.35
N ILE A 151 10.78 8.40 -8.65
CA ILE A 151 10.40 7.03 -8.91
C ILE A 151 11.17 6.56 -10.14
N PRO A 152 11.91 5.44 -10.08
CA PRO A 152 12.63 4.92 -11.24
C PRO A 152 11.64 4.71 -12.38
N THR A 153 11.83 5.47 -13.46
CA THR A 153 11.10 5.25 -14.71
C THR A 153 11.42 3.83 -15.15
N ALA A 154 10.38 3.03 -15.37
CA ALA A 154 10.43 1.58 -15.58
C ALA A 154 11.65 1.12 -16.39
N LEU A 155 12.30 0.05 -15.92
CA LEU A 155 13.21 -0.74 -16.74
C LEU A 155 12.40 -1.33 -17.90
N GLU A 156 12.65 -0.82 -19.11
CA GLU A 156 12.27 -1.45 -20.39
C GLU A 156 12.96 -2.82 -20.58
#